data_AF-A0A3N8HHN7-F1
#
_entry.id   AF-A0A3N8HHN7-F1
#
_cell.length_a   1.000
_cell.length_b   1.000
_cell.length_c   1.000
_cell.angle_alpha   90.00
_cell.angle_beta   90.00
_cell.angle_gamma   90.00
#
_symmetry.space_group_name_H-M   'P 1'
#
loop_
_entity.id
_entity.type
_entity.pdbx_description
1 polymer ?
#
loop_
_entity_poly.entity_id
_entity_poly.type
_entity_poly.pdbx_seq_one_letter_code
_entity_poly.pdbx_strand_id
1 'polypeptide(L)'
;MSHYRKMRGQLFPPENVDEATCEIMLAMQLAVLGREIPFKVHALRALSRGVTKVQLEGLLLCGMGVSLVAFEAAQALIWLDEACAEADTPQPAQT
;
A
#
# COMPACT_ATOMS: atom_id res chain seq x y z
N MET A 1 2.27 7.72 -22.32
CA MET A 1 1.89 8.28 -21.00
C MET A 1 0.52 8.96 -20.96
N SER A 2 0.12 9.80 -21.94
CA SER A 2 -1.21 10.46 -21.93
C SER A 2 -2.39 9.47 -21.98
N HIS A 3 -2.30 8.46 -22.84
CA HIS A 3 -3.33 7.42 -22.98
C HIS A 3 -3.52 6.61 -21.69
N TYR A 4 -2.43 6.16 -21.06
CA TYR A 4 -2.49 5.44 -19.78
C TYR A 4 -3.12 6.28 -18.66
N ARG A 5 -2.73 7.56 -18.52
CA ARG A 5 -3.31 8.44 -17.50
C ARG A 5 -4.81 8.66 -17.70
N LYS A 6 -5.25 8.85 -18.94
CA LYS A 6 -6.67 8.96 -19.28
C LYS A 6 -7.43 7.70 -18.92
N MET A 7 -6.92 6.54 -19.33
CA MET A 7 -7.53 5.24 -19.05
C MET A 7 -7.61 4.99 -17.53
N ARG A 8 -6.52 5.23 -16.79
CA ARG A 8 -6.50 5.10 -15.33
C ARG A 8 -7.54 6.01 -14.67
N GLY A 9 -7.67 7.27 -15.09
CA GLY A 9 -8.67 8.17 -14.54
C GLY A 9 -10.12 7.80 -14.86
N GLN A 10 -10.36 6.97 -15.88
CA GLN A 10 -11.69 6.48 -16.25
C GLN A 10 -12.06 5.17 -15.55
N LEU A 11 -11.06 4.36 -15.19
CA LEU A 11 -11.26 2.99 -14.68
C LEU A 11 -10.92 2.85 -13.20
N PHE A 12 -10.39 3.88 -12.55
CA PHE A 12 -9.98 3.85 -11.15
C PHE A 12 -10.79 4.87 -10.32
N PRO A 13 -11.38 4.44 -9.18
CA PRO A 13 -11.50 3.05 -8.74
C PRO A 13 -12.45 2.25 -9.65
N PRO A 14 -12.33 0.91 -9.72
CA PRO A 14 -13.29 0.06 -10.41
C PRO A 14 -14.69 0.19 -9.81
N GLU A 15 -15.72 -0.06 -10.61
CA GLU A 15 -17.10 -0.05 -10.15
C GLU A 15 -17.31 -1.04 -9.00
N ASN A 16 -17.98 -0.62 -7.93
CA ASN A 16 -18.24 -1.39 -6.71
C ASN A 16 -16.99 -1.83 -5.92
N VAL A 17 -15.84 -1.20 -6.17
CA VAL A 17 -14.62 -1.40 -5.36
C VAL A 17 -14.26 -0.07 -4.72
N ASP A 18 -14.18 -0.04 -3.40
CA ASP A 18 -13.78 1.18 -2.70
C ASP A 18 -12.28 1.47 -2.92
N GLU A 19 -11.92 2.74 -2.77
CA GLU A 19 -10.54 3.17 -2.97
C GLU A 19 -9.57 2.53 -1.95
N ALA A 20 -10.00 2.24 -0.72
CA ALA A 20 -9.13 1.60 0.26
C ALA A 20 -8.77 0.16 -0.16
N THR A 21 -9.74 -0.60 -0.67
CA THR A 21 -9.51 -1.92 -1.26
C THR A 21 -8.53 -1.84 -2.43
N CYS A 22 -8.62 -0.80 -3.27
CA CYS A 22 -7.68 -0.59 -4.37
C CYS A 22 -6.25 -0.31 -3.87
N GLU A 23 -6.10 0.57 -2.88
CA GLU A 23 -4.79 0.90 -2.28
C GLU A 23 -4.16 -0.31 -1.61
N ILE A 24 -4.96 -1.13 -0.90
CA ILE A 24 -4.53 -2.41 -0.34
C ILE A 24 -4.00 -3.32 -1.44
N MET A 25 -4.78 -3.56 -2.51
CA MET A 25 -4.37 -4.46 -3.59
C MET A 25 -3.06 -4.02 -4.24
N LEU A 26 -2.91 -2.72 -4.51
CA LEU A 26 -1.68 -2.16 -5.08
C LEU A 26 -0.49 -2.35 -4.12
N ALA A 27 -0.66 -2.06 -2.83
CA ALA A 27 0.37 -2.29 -1.82
C ALA A 27 0.79 -3.78 -1.81
N MET A 28 -0.14 -4.72 -1.72
CA MET A 28 0.19 -6.16 -1.68
C MET A 28 0.98 -6.60 -2.93
N GLN A 29 0.59 -6.16 -4.13
CA GLN A 29 1.31 -6.49 -5.37
C GLN A 29 2.73 -5.91 -5.38
N LEU A 30 2.91 -4.70 -4.87
CA LEU A 30 4.21 -4.04 -4.81
C LEU A 30 5.12 -4.68 -3.76
N ALA A 31 4.56 -5.14 -2.65
CA ALA A 31 5.29 -5.94 -1.66
C ALA A 31 5.81 -7.24 -2.28
N VAL A 32 4.95 -7.99 -2.99
CA VAL A 32 5.32 -9.20 -3.73
C VAL A 32 6.42 -8.95 -4.76
N LEU A 33 6.40 -7.80 -5.44
CA LEU A 33 7.39 -7.41 -6.44
C LEU A 33 8.67 -6.77 -5.85
N GLY A 34 8.79 -6.66 -4.53
CA GLY A 34 9.92 -6.01 -3.86
C GLY A 34 10.04 -4.51 -4.13
N ARG A 35 8.93 -3.82 -4.36
CA ARG A 35 8.89 -2.39 -4.72
C ARG A 35 8.54 -1.53 -3.51
N GLU A 36 9.53 -1.31 -2.66
CA GLU A 36 9.39 -0.58 -1.38
C GLU A 36 8.73 0.80 -1.51
N ILE A 37 9.34 1.72 -2.26
CA ILE A 37 8.87 3.12 -2.32
C ILE A 37 7.39 3.22 -2.72
N PRO A 38 6.94 2.61 -3.84
CA PRO A 38 5.53 2.66 -4.19
C PRO A 38 4.67 1.84 -3.22
N PHE A 39 5.18 0.76 -2.60
CA PHE A 39 4.45 0.06 -1.54
C PHE A 39 4.08 1.02 -0.40
N LYS A 40 5.05 1.76 0.14
CA LYS A 40 4.84 2.72 1.23
C LYS A 40 3.80 3.77 0.86
N VAL A 41 3.84 4.30 -0.36
CA VAL A 41 2.85 5.26 -0.87
C VAL A 41 1.43 4.70 -0.82
N HIS A 42 1.23 3.46 -1.26
CA HIS A 42 -0.09 2.83 -1.29
C HIS A 42 -0.55 2.38 0.11
N ALA A 43 0.37 1.93 0.97
CA ALA A 43 0.09 1.65 2.39
C ALA A 43 -0.39 2.91 3.13
N LEU A 44 0.31 4.04 2.97
CA LEU A 44 -0.08 5.34 3.55
C LEU A 44 -1.47 5.78 3.10
N ARG A 45 -1.79 5.59 1.81
CA ARG A 45 -3.12 5.91 1.28
C ARG A 45 -4.22 5.00 1.78
N ALA A 46 -3.91 3.73 2.05
CA ALA A 46 -4.86 2.83 2.71
C ALA A 46 -5.11 3.26 4.17
N LEU A 47 -4.05 3.60 4.91
CA LEU A 47 -4.13 4.09 6.28
C LEU A 47 -4.95 5.38 6.39
N SER A 48 -4.72 6.36 5.49
CA SER A 48 -5.47 7.61 5.47
C SER A 48 -6.96 7.44 5.14
N ARG A 49 -7.36 6.26 4.66
CA ARG A 49 -8.74 5.85 4.39
C ARG A 49 -9.35 5.00 5.50
N GLY A 50 -8.68 4.88 6.64
CA GLY A 50 -9.19 4.18 7.82
C GLY A 50 -8.88 2.70 7.88
N VAL A 51 -8.07 2.17 6.94
CA VAL A 51 -7.50 0.83 7.09
C VAL A 51 -6.51 0.87 8.25
N THR A 52 -6.63 -0.06 9.19
CA THR A 52 -5.72 -0.12 10.32
C THR A 52 -4.42 -0.85 9.96
N LYS A 53 -3.33 -0.51 10.66
CA LYS A 53 -2.04 -1.22 10.52
C LYS A 53 -2.20 -2.74 10.71
N VAL A 54 -2.94 -3.16 11.73
CA VAL A 54 -3.20 -4.58 12.03
C VAL A 54 -3.92 -5.30 10.87
N GLN A 55 -4.86 -4.62 10.19
CA GLN A 55 -5.49 -5.19 9.00
C GLN A 55 -4.49 -5.36 7.85
N LEU A 56 -3.59 -4.39 7.63
CA LEU A 56 -2.54 -4.50 6.62
C LEU A 56 -1.54 -5.63 6.94
N GLU A 57 -1.10 -5.75 8.19
CA GLU A 57 -0.23 -6.85 8.65
C GLU A 57 -0.89 -8.22 8.40
N GLY A 58 -2.16 -8.37 8.78
CA GLY A 58 -2.92 -9.60 8.55
C GLY A 58 -3.04 -9.95 7.06
N LEU A 59 -3.28 -8.94 6.21
CA LEU A 59 -3.36 -9.13 4.75
C LEU A 59 -2.00 -9.47 4.12
N LEU A 60 -0.91 -8.85 4.59
CA LEU A 60 0.44 -9.19 4.16
C LEU A 60 0.77 -10.65 4.50
N LEU A 61 0.44 -11.09 5.71
CA LEU A 61 0.63 -12.48 6.13
C LEU A 61 -0.27 -13.45 5.34
N CYS A 62 -1.53 -13.11 5.09
CA CYS A 62 -2.43 -13.95 4.30
C CYS A 62 -2.02 -14.05 2.82
N GLY A 63 -1.58 -12.94 2.21
CA GLY A 63 -1.22 -12.89 0.80
C GLY A 63 0.17 -13.47 0.50
N MET A 64 1.17 -13.08 1.29
CA MET A 64 2.56 -13.47 1.06
C MET A 64 2.97 -14.71 1.84
N GLY A 65 2.45 -14.91 3.06
CA GLY A 65 2.79 -16.07 3.90
C GLY A 65 2.31 -17.42 3.37
N VAL A 66 1.39 -17.43 2.40
CA VAL A 66 0.88 -18.64 1.73
C VAL A 66 1.61 -18.93 0.41
N SER A 67 2.33 -17.96 -0.17
CA SER A 67 2.80 -18.00 -1.58
C SER A 67 4.28 -17.68 -1.80
N LEU A 68 4.96 -16.98 -0.87
CA LEU A 68 6.35 -16.50 -1.00
C LEU A 68 7.19 -16.89 0.22
N VAL A 69 8.51 -16.89 0.05
CA VAL A 69 9.48 -17.22 1.10
C VAL A 69 9.30 -16.21 2.25
N ALA A 70 9.46 -16.64 3.49
CA ALA A 70 9.21 -15.81 4.69
C ALA A 70 9.96 -14.45 4.70
N PHE A 71 10.97 -14.29 3.86
CA PHE A 71 11.82 -13.10 3.77
C PHE A 71 11.09 -11.89 3.17
N GLU A 72 10.35 -12.06 2.08
CA GLU A 72 9.61 -10.99 1.42
C GLU A 72 8.48 -10.46 2.32
N ALA A 73 7.81 -11.36 3.05
CA ALA A 73 6.80 -10.97 4.01
C ALA A 73 7.39 -10.18 5.18
N ALA A 74 8.52 -10.62 5.73
CA ALA A 74 9.22 -9.90 6.80
C ALA A 74 9.67 -8.50 6.33
N GLN A 75 10.20 -8.39 5.12
CA GLN A 75 10.67 -7.12 4.57
C GLN A 75 9.52 -6.12 4.36
N ALA A 76 8.37 -6.58 3.87
CA ALA A 76 7.20 -5.72 3.69
C ALA A 76 6.61 -5.23 5.02
N LEU A 77 6.69 -6.03 6.09
CA LEU A 77 6.29 -5.61 7.44
C LEU A 77 7.20 -4.48 7.96
N ILE A 78 8.51 -4.57 7.75
CA ILE A 78 9.46 -3.50 8.09
C ILE A 78 9.11 -2.21 7.35
N TRP A 79 8.83 -2.31 6.05
CA TRP A 79 8.45 -1.13 5.26
C TRP A 79 7.13 -0.50 5.72
N LEU A 80 6.18 -1.32 6.21
CA LEU A 80 4.93 -0.82 6.76
C LEU A 80 5.16 -0.03 8.06
N ASP A 81 6.05 -0.51 8.93
CA ASP A 81 6.44 0.21 10.15
C ASP A 81 7.06 1.57 9.82
N GLU A 82 7.97 1.61 8.85
CA GLU A 82 8.62 2.84 8.41
C GLU A 82 7.60 3.84 7.83
N ALA A 83 6.67 3.39 7.00
CA ALA A 83 5.59 4.23 6.47
C ALA A 83 4.72 4.82 7.58
N CYS A 84 4.36 4.02 8.59
CA CYS A 84 3.60 4.51 9.74
C CYS A 84 4.38 5.60 10.51
N ALA A 85 5.67 5.38 10.76
CA ALA A 85 6.52 6.36 11.43
C ALA A 85 6.63 7.69 10.64
N GLU A 86 6.72 7.61 9.31
CA GLU A 86 6.70 8.78 8.42
C GLU A 86 5.38 9.55 8.50
N ALA A 87 4.23 8.85 8.60
CA ALA A 87 2.91 9.48 8.73
C ALA A 87 2.72 10.22 10.07
N ASP A 88 3.30 9.69 11.14
CA ASP A 88 3.20 10.27 12.49
C ASP A 88 4.17 11.46 12.69
N THR A 89 5.10 11.68 11.77
CA THR A 89 6.06 12.78 11.85
C THR A 89 5.41 14.08 11.35
N PRO A 90 5.31 15.14 12.17
CA PRO A 90 4.72 16.41 11.75
C PRO A 90 5.54 17.03 10.61
N GLN A 91 4.91 17.23 9.46
CA GLN A 91 5.56 17.89 8.33
C GLN A 91 5.84 19.37 8.67
N PRO A 92 7.08 19.87 8.59
CA PRO A 92 7.35 21.28 8.84
C PRO A 92 6.58 22.13 7.86
N ALA A 93 5.82 23.11 8.38
CA ALA A 93 5.07 24.06 7.59
C ALA A 93 6.00 24.74 6.59
N GLN A 94 5.76 24.54 5.30
CA GLN A 94 6.45 25.25 4.24
C GLN A 94 5.92 26.69 4.23
N THR A 95 6.67 27.61 4.86
CA THR A 95 6.55 29.08 4.70
C THR A 95 7.33 29.57 3.50
#